data_AF-A0A534Q0M2-F1
#
_entry.id   AF-A0A534Q0M2-F1
#
_cell.length_a   1.000
_cell.length_b   1.000
_cell.length_c   1.000
_cell.angle_alpha   90.00
_cell.angle_beta   90.00
_cell.angle_gamma   90.00
#
_symmetry.space_group_name_H-M   'P 1'
#
loop_
_entity.id
_entity.type
_entity.pdbx_description
1 polymer ?
#
loop_
_entity_poly.entity_id
_entity_poly.type
_entity_poly.pdbx_seq_one_letter_code
_entity_poly.pdbx_strand_id
1 'polypeptide(L)'
;GWPFEWPAIILVFLPIFFPVVDALKPALSQSLGIPPDLFMVWFGSLVAVTMQTAYLSPPVAMSAYYLKQVVKEWSLGTIYKGMFEFMVLQCIAIAIVTFVPSIATWFPERLQAESRAIQTEDVDDSMNRLEEDPYKAGQEQREEEQDSLEKDELSKPQKK
;
A
#
# COMPACT_ATOMS: atom_id res chain seq x y z
N GLY A 1 -0.11 -8.91 28.05
CA GLY A 1 0.43 -8.88 26.68
C GLY A 1 1.67 -8.04 26.72
N TRP A 2 2.79 -8.64 26.36
CA TRP A 2 4.02 -7.91 26.08
C TRP A 2 3.76 -6.92 24.93
N PRO A 3 4.28 -5.68 24.94
CA PRO A 3 3.95 -4.66 23.94
C PRO A 3 4.27 -5.06 22.49
N PHE A 4 5.08 -6.11 22.29
CA PHE A 4 5.51 -6.60 20.98
C PHE A 4 4.80 -7.88 20.49
N GLU A 5 3.74 -8.35 21.15
CA GLU A 5 2.99 -9.52 20.66
C GLU A 5 2.21 -9.24 19.37
N TRP A 6 1.47 -8.14 19.32
CA TRP A 6 0.62 -7.80 18.17
C TRP A 6 1.40 -7.41 16.90
N PRO A 7 2.53 -6.66 16.94
CA PRO A 7 3.30 -6.36 15.73
C PRO A 7 3.95 -7.63 15.18
N ALA A 8 4.45 -8.52 16.04
CA ALA A 8 5.05 -9.78 15.61
C ALA A 8 4.02 -10.66 14.88
N ILE A 9 2.78 -10.73 15.40
CA ILE A 9 1.69 -11.45 14.71
C ILE A 9 1.44 -10.84 13.33
N ILE A 10 1.26 -9.52 13.23
CA ILE A 10 0.98 -8.86 11.93
C ILE A 10 2.15 -9.05 10.94
N LEU A 11 3.39 -8.82 11.38
CA LEU A 11 4.58 -8.88 10.54
C LEU A 11 4.86 -10.28 10.00
N VAL A 12 4.43 -11.33 10.72
CA VAL A 12 4.53 -12.72 10.25
C VAL A 12 3.30 -13.13 9.44
N PHE A 13 2.11 -12.77 9.91
CA PHE A 13 0.84 -13.18 9.30
C PHE A 13 0.62 -12.56 7.91
N LEU A 14 0.82 -11.25 7.76
CA LEU A 14 0.50 -10.57 6.49
C LEU A 14 1.32 -11.09 5.30
N PRO A 15 2.65 -11.29 5.38
CA PRO A 15 3.43 -11.81 4.26
C PRO A 15 3.05 -13.25 3.89
N ILE A 16 2.70 -14.07 4.88
CA ILE A 16 2.27 -15.46 4.66
C ILE A 16 0.95 -15.51 3.91
N PHE A 17 0.01 -14.62 4.25
CA PHE A 17 -1.31 -14.56 3.61
C PHE A 17 -1.34 -13.73 2.31
N PHE A 18 -0.32 -12.90 2.06
CA PHE A 18 -0.21 -12.10 0.84
C PHE A 18 -0.54 -12.86 -0.46
N PRO A 19 0.07 -14.02 -0.79
CA PRO A 19 -0.24 -14.73 -2.03
C PRO A 19 -1.69 -15.20 -2.11
N VAL A 20 -2.32 -15.53 -0.98
CA VAL A 20 -3.73 -15.93 -0.92
C VAL A 20 -4.63 -14.72 -1.18
N VAL A 21 -4.29 -13.57 -0.58
CA VAL A 21 -5.03 -12.30 -0.75
C VAL A 21 -4.93 -11.82 -2.20
N ASP A 22 -3.76 -11.91 -2.82
CA ASP A 22 -3.55 -11.54 -4.22
C ASP A 22 -4.33 -12.46 -5.18
N ALA A 23 -4.38 -13.76 -4.90
CA ALA A 23 -5.19 -14.70 -5.67
C ALA A 23 -6.71 -14.45 -5.55
N LEU A 24 -7.19 -14.00 -4.38
CA LEU A 24 -8.61 -13.71 -4.14
C LEU A 24 -9.04 -12.31 -4.60
N LYS A 25 -8.09 -11.38 -4.72
CA LYS A 25 -8.30 -9.99 -5.13
C LYS A 25 -9.24 -9.83 -6.33
N PRO A 26 -9.02 -10.47 -7.51
CA PRO A 26 -9.87 -10.23 -8.67
C PRO A 26 -11.34 -10.62 -8.43
N ALA A 27 -11.59 -11.76 -7.79
CA ALA A 27 -12.95 -12.24 -7.52
C ALA A 27 -13.68 -11.38 -6.47
N LEU A 28 -13.00 -11.03 -5.38
CA LEU A 28 -13.57 -10.25 -4.28
C LEU A 28 -13.72 -8.77 -4.62
N SER A 29 -12.74 -8.18 -5.30
CA SER A 29 -12.80 -6.78 -5.75
C SER A 29 -13.98 -6.55 -6.69
N GLN A 30 -14.24 -7.45 -7.64
CA GLN A 30 -15.35 -7.32 -8.57
C GLN A 30 -16.72 -7.53 -7.89
N SER A 31 -16.84 -8.52 -6.99
CA SER A 31 -18.11 -8.83 -6.34
C SER A 31 -18.53 -7.80 -5.29
N LEU A 32 -17.57 -7.24 -4.56
CA LEU A 32 -17.81 -6.25 -3.49
C LEU A 32 -17.64 -4.80 -3.97
N GLY A 33 -17.25 -4.59 -5.24
CA GLY A 33 -17.04 -3.25 -5.81
C GLY A 33 -15.87 -2.48 -5.17
N ILE A 34 -14.84 -3.20 -4.72
CA ILE A 34 -13.68 -2.60 -4.04
C ILE A 34 -12.68 -2.15 -5.10
N PRO A 35 -12.22 -0.88 -5.10
CA PRO A 35 -11.15 -0.45 -5.98
C PRO A 35 -9.88 -1.32 -5.83
N PRO A 36 -9.25 -1.81 -6.92
CA PRO A 36 -8.12 -2.74 -6.83
C PRO A 36 -6.90 -2.20 -6.06
N ASP A 37 -6.71 -0.89 -6.07
CA ASP A 37 -5.69 -0.15 -5.33
C ASP A 37 -5.99 -0.08 -3.82
N LEU A 38 -7.27 -0.12 -3.43
CA LEU A 38 -7.72 -0.07 -2.03
C LEU A 38 -8.02 -1.44 -1.42
N PHE A 39 -7.91 -2.53 -2.20
CA PHE A 39 -8.17 -3.89 -1.73
C PHE A 39 -7.33 -4.27 -0.49
N MET A 40 -6.03 -3.93 -0.48
CA MET A 40 -5.17 -4.16 0.68
C MET A 40 -5.59 -3.36 1.90
N VAL A 41 -6.12 -2.14 1.71
CA VAL A 41 -6.56 -1.27 2.81
C VAL A 41 -7.79 -1.87 3.48
N TRP A 42 -8.75 -2.34 2.69
CA TRP A 42 -9.91 -3.07 3.19
C TRP A 42 -9.51 -4.37 3.90
N PHE A 43 -8.64 -5.17 3.29
CA PHE A 43 -8.15 -6.42 3.90
C PHE A 43 -7.42 -6.16 5.22
N GLY A 44 -6.49 -5.19 5.24
CA GLY A 44 -5.77 -4.80 6.45
C GLY A 44 -6.70 -4.28 7.54
N SER A 45 -7.76 -3.55 7.18
CA SER A 45 -8.79 -3.09 8.12
C SER A 45 -9.56 -4.27 8.72
N LEU A 46 -9.94 -5.26 7.91
CA LEU A 46 -10.58 -6.49 8.41
C LEU A 46 -9.67 -7.27 9.36
N VAL A 47 -8.38 -7.43 9.01
CA VAL A 47 -7.40 -8.07 9.87
C VAL A 47 -7.26 -7.31 11.19
N ALA A 48 -7.20 -5.98 11.16
CA ALA A 48 -7.07 -5.15 12.36
C ALA A 48 -8.27 -5.31 13.31
N VAL A 49 -9.50 -5.21 12.80
CA VAL A 49 -10.71 -5.37 13.63
C VAL A 49 -10.86 -6.80 14.14
N THR A 50 -10.55 -7.80 13.31
CA THR A 50 -10.58 -9.22 13.72
C THR A 50 -9.56 -9.50 14.82
N MET A 51 -8.34 -8.97 14.68
CA MET A 51 -7.30 -9.11 15.70
C MET A 51 -7.68 -8.40 16.99
N GLN A 52 -8.22 -7.18 16.92
CA GLN A 52 -8.75 -6.47 18.09
C GLN A 52 -9.82 -7.30 18.82
N THR A 53 -10.71 -7.94 18.07
CA THR A 53 -11.74 -8.85 18.62
C THR A 53 -11.13 -10.07 19.29
N ALA A 54 -10.08 -10.66 18.69
CA ALA A 54 -9.38 -11.80 19.28
C ALA A 54 -8.76 -11.46 20.65
N TYR A 55 -8.20 -10.25 20.82
CA TYR A 55 -7.65 -9.78 22.10
C TYR A 55 -8.70 -9.54 23.19
N LEU A 56 -9.98 -9.42 22.84
CA LEU A 56 -11.09 -9.30 23.79
C LEU A 56 -11.63 -10.67 24.24
N SER A 57 -11.27 -11.75 23.55
CA SER A 57 -11.76 -13.09 23.87
C SER A 57 -11.10 -13.66 25.14
N PRO A 58 -11.84 -14.35 26.03
CA PRO A 58 -11.34 -14.83 27.33
C PRO A 58 -9.97 -15.52 27.38
N PRO A 59 -9.58 -16.38 26.41
CA PRO A 59 -8.25 -17.02 26.46
C PRO A 59 -7.08 -16.03 26.26
N VAL A 60 -7.31 -14.90 25.59
CA VAL A 60 -6.28 -13.90 25.26
C VAL A 60 -6.49 -12.57 26.02
N ALA A 61 -7.66 -12.37 26.61
CA ALA A 61 -8.06 -11.15 27.32
C ALA A 61 -7.41 -11.01 28.71
N MET A 62 -6.11 -10.73 28.72
CA MET A 62 -5.34 -10.46 29.94
C MET A 62 -5.91 -9.28 30.77
N SER A 63 -6.60 -8.34 30.12
CA SER A 63 -7.28 -7.21 30.78
C SER A 63 -8.38 -7.65 31.76
N ALA A 64 -9.06 -8.77 31.49
CA ALA A 64 -10.09 -9.32 32.38
C ALA A 64 -9.48 -9.78 33.72
N TYR A 65 -8.32 -10.45 33.66
CA TYR A 65 -7.58 -10.91 34.83
C TYR A 65 -6.97 -9.74 35.62
N TYR A 66 -6.55 -8.69 34.93
CA TYR A 66 -6.12 -7.46 35.58
C TYR A 66 -7.29 -6.79 36.33
N LEU A 67 -8.45 -6.63 35.68
CA LEU A 67 -9.63 -6.03 36.31
C LEU A 67 -10.11 -6.83 37.52
N LYS A 68 -10.03 -8.16 37.47
CA LYS A 68 -10.34 -9.04 38.62
C LYS A 68 -9.38 -8.82 39.81
N GLN A 69 -8.13 -8.45 39.56
CA GLN A 69 -7.17 -8.13 40.63
C GLN A 69 -7.47 -6.77 41.28
N VAL A 70 -7.92 -5.79 40.50
CA VAL A 70 -8.28 -4.45 40.99
C VAL A 70 -9.63 -4.46 41.72
N VAL A 71 -10.63 -5.12 41.14
CA VAL A 71 -12.00 -5.21 41.69
C VAL A 71 -12.27 -6.65 42.13
N LYS A 72 -11.84 -6.97 43.35
CA LYS A 72 -11.91 -8.34 43.90
C LYS A 72 -13.34 -8.86 44.09
N GLU A 73 -14.30 -7.96 44.27
CA GLU A 73 -15.72 -8.28 44.49
C GLU A 73 -16.40 -8.88 43.26
N TRP A 74 -15.96 -8.49 42.05
CA TRP A 74 -16.60 -8.95 40.82
C TRP A 74 -16.17 -10.36 40.45
N SER A 75 -17.12 -11.23 40.11
CA SER A 75 -16.79 -12.55 39.56
C SER A 75 -16.17 -12.42 38.17
N LEU A 76 -15.31 -13.37 37.79
CA LEU A 76 -14.73 -13.41 36.44
C LEU A 76 -15.83 -13.54 35.37
N GLY A 77 -16.92 -14.24 35.69
CA GLY A 77 -18.09 -14.35 34.83
C GLY A 77 -18.82 -13.03 34.60
N THR A 78 -18.90 -12.16 35.61
CA THR A 78 -19.48 -10.81 35.47
C THR A 78 -18.66 -9.95 34.51
N ILE A 79 -17.34 -10.00 34.64
CA ILE A 79 -16.40 -9.28 33.75
C ILE A 79 -16.55 -9.81 32.32
N TYR A 80 -16.54 -11.13 32.14
CA TYR A 80 -16.69 -11.73 30.82
C TYR A 80 -18.05 -11.48 30.19
N LYS A 81 -19.13 -11.36 30.98
CA LYS A 81 -20.44 -10.99 30.44
C LYS A 81 -20.42 -9.60 29.81
N GLY A 82 -19.86 -8.60 30.50
CA GLY A 82 -19.74 -7.25 29.93
C GLY A 82 -18.82 -7.19 28.71
N MET A 83 -17.72 -7.94 28.73
CA MET A 83 -16.83 -8.07 27.57
C MET A 83 -17.52 -8.76 26.39
N PHE A 84 -18.36 -9.76 26.65
CA PHE A 84 -19.10 -10.47 25.63
C PHE A 84 -20.09 -9.56 24.90
N GLU A 85 -20.82 -8.70 25.64
CA GLU A 85 -21.71 -7.70 25.05
C GLU A 85 -20.95 -6.77 24.08
N PHE A 86 -19.74 -6.34 24.45
CA PHE A 86 -18.89 -5.55 23.56
C PHE A 86 -18.34 -6.37 22.37
N MET A 87 -17.99 -7.64 22.58
CA MET A 87 -17.52 -8.52 21.51
C MET A 87 -18.60 -8.76 20.46
N VAL A 88 -19.89 -8.83 20.85
CA VAL A 88 -21.01 -8.90 19.91
C VAL A 88 -21.05 -7.67 19.00
N LEU A 89 -20.85 -6.47 19.55
CA LEU A 89 -20.75 -5.24 18.75
C LEU A 89 -19.59 -5.29 17.77
N GLN A 90 -18.46 -5.89 18.17
CA GLN A 90 -17.32 -6.04 17.26
C GLN A 90 -17.56 -7.05 16.15
N CYS A 91 -18.24 -8.17 16.43
CA CYS A 91 -18.67 -9.10 15.39
C CYS A 91 -19.60 -8.41 14.38
N ILE A 92 -20.49 -7.54 14.86
CA ILE A 92 -21.34 -6.71 13.99
C ILE A 92 -20.48 -5.77 13.15
N ALA A 93 -19.50 -5.09 13.74
CA ALA A 93 -18.58 -4.23 13.00
C ALA A 93 -17.81 -4.98 11.91
N ILE A 94 -17.29 -6.18 12.20
CA ILE A 94 -16.63 -7.04 11.21
C ILE A 94 -17.59 -7.38 10.07
N ALA A 95 -18.83 -7.78 10.39
CA ALA A 95 -19.83 -8.08 9.37
C ALA A 95 -20.11 -6.87 8.48
N ILE A 96 -20.29 -5.69 9.09
CA ILE A 96 -20.52 -4.44 8.37
C ILE A 96 -19.34 -4.12 7.43
N VAL A 97 -18.09 -4.16 7.91
CA VAL A 97 -16.91 -3.89 7.08
C VAL A 97 -16.72 -4.93 5.97
N THR A 98 -17.13 -6.18 6.23
CA THR A 98 -17.05 -7.27 5.24
C THR A 98 -18.03 -7.05 4.09
N PHE A 99 -19.28 -6.66 4.37
CA PHE A 99 -20.31 -6.48 3.34
C PHE A 99 -20.35 -5.06 2.76
N VAL A 100 -19.85 -4.06 3.49
CA VAL A 100 -19.84 -2.65 3.11
C VAL A 100 -18.40 -2.13 3.16
N PRO A 101 -17.56 -2.49 2.15
CA PRO A 101 -16.15 -2.14 2.14
C PRO A 101 -15.89 -0.63 2.09
N SER A 102 -16.86 0.16 1.57
CA SER A 102 -16.78 1.61 1.47
C SER A 102 -16.47 2.30 2.81
N ILE A 103 -16.84 1.70 3.94
CA ILE A 103 -16.54 2.25 5.27
C ILE A 103 -15.03 2.30 5.53
N ALA A 104 -14.29 1.30 5.05
CA ALA A 104 -12.84 1.25 5.17
C ALA A 104 -12.13 2.03 4.06
N THR A 105 -12.72 2.12 2.86
CA THR A 105 -12.04 2.68 1.68
C THR A 105 -12.35 4.14 1.40
N TRP A 106 -13.48 4.69 1.89
CA TRP A 106 -13.93 6.05 1.55
C TRP A 106 -12.92 7.15 1.89
N PHE A 107 -12.33 7.09 3.09
CA PHE A 107 -11.36 8.10 3.50
C PHE A 107 -10.03 8.01 2.72
N PRO A 108 -9.41 6.82 2.58
CA PRO A 108 -8.26 6.63 1.69
C PRO A 108 -8.52 7.08 0.25
N GLU A 109 -9.69 6.77 -0.29
CA GLU A 109 -10.08 7.15 -1.66
C GLU A 109 -10.09 8.68 -1.84
N ARG A 110 -10.65 9.40 -0.86
CA ARG A 110 -10.64 10.87 -0.86
C ARG A 110 -9.22 11.43 -0.80
N LEU A 111 -8.36 10.89 0.06
CA LEU A 111 -6.96 11.34 0.16
C LEU A 111 -6.19 11.10 -1.14
N GLN A 112 -6.41 9.96 -1.81
CA GLN A 112 -5.77 9.66 -3.10
C GLN A 112 -6.31 10.53 -4.24
N ALA A 113 -7.57 10.95 -4.18
CA ALA A 113 -8.13 11.91 -5.13
C ALA A 113 -7.46 13.29 -4.96
N GLU A 114 -7.30 13.76 -3.73
CA GLU A 114 -6.62 15.02 -3.42
C GLU A 114 -5.12 14.97 -3.79
N SER A 115 -4.42 13.86 -3.51
CA SER A 115 -2.99 13.72 -3.86
C SER A 115 -2.74 13.73 -5.38
N ARG A 116 -3.64 13.15 -6.18
CA ARG A 116 -3.55 13.17 -7.65
C ARG A 116 -3.74 14.56 -8.23
N ALA A 117 -4.56 15.41 -7.60
CA ALA A 117 -4.79 16.77 -8.05
C ALA A 117 -3.57 17.71 -7.86
N ILE A 118 -2.63 17.32 -6.99
CA ILE A 118 -1.42 18.12 -6.69
C ILE A 118 -0.26 17.74 -7.64
N GLN A 119 -0.25 16.55 -8.25
CA GLN A 119 0.86 16.07 -9.08
C GLN A 119 0.85 16.57 -10.54
N THR A 120 -0.12 17.38 -10.96
CA THR A 120 -0.18 17.95 -12.33
C THR A 120 0.41 19.36 -12.43
N GLU A 121 1.25 19.79 -11.50
CA GLU A 121 2.17 20.90 -11.79
C GLU A 121 3.31 20.34 -12.63
N ASP A 122 3.04 20.17 -13.93
CA ASP A 122 4.02 19.78 -14.93
C ASP A 122 5.21 20.74 -14.80
N VAL A 123 6.40 20.20 -14.53
CA VAL A 123 7.65 20.94 -14.60
C VAL A 123 7.75 21.48 -16.02
N ASP A 124 7.65 22.81 -16.16
CA ASP A 124 7.79 23.52 -17.43
C ASP A 124 9.23 23.38 -17.94
N ASP A 125 9.52 22.27 -18.60
CA ASP A 125 10.80 21.97 -19.25
C ASP A 125 11.07 22.91 -20.45
N SER A 126 10.18 23.87 -20.76
CA SER A 126 10.46 24.89 -21.78
C SER A 126 11.64 25.80 -21.40
N MET A 127 12.00 25.86 -20.09
CA MET A 127 13.21 26.53 -19.62
C MET A 127 14.51 25.77 -19.91
N ASN A 128 14.47 24.49 -20.29
CA ASN A 128 15.68 23.72 -20.59
C ASN A 128 16.16 23.83 -22.06
N ARG A 129 15.56 24.74 -22.85
CA ARG A 129 15.99 25.04 -24.24
C ARG A 129 17.36 25.74 -24.34
N LEU A 130 17.94 26.17 -23.21
CA LEU A 130 19.26 26.80 -23.19
C LEU A 130 20.42 25.79 -23.09
N GLU A 131 20.12 24.49 -22.94
CA GLU A 131 21.10 23.39 -22.92
C GLU A 131 21.25 22.67 -24.28
N GLU A 132 20.91 23.31 -25.41
CA GLU A 132 21.47 22.84 -26.69
C GLU A 132 22.96 23.17 -26.71
N ASP A 133 23.77 22.18 -26.32
CA ASP A 133 25.22 22.26 -26.27
C ASP A 133 25.78 22.81 -27.61
N PRO A 134 26.31 24.05 -27.63
CA PRO A 134 26.80 24.68 -28.86
C PRO A 134 27.98 23.92 -29.48
N TYR A 135 28.57 22.95 -28.76
CA TYR A 135 29.63 22.09 -29.26
C TYR A 135 29.11 20.91 -30.10
N LYS A 136 27.83 20.50 -29.99
CA LYS A 136 27.27 19.38 -30.79
C LYS A 136 27.21 19.72 -32.29
N ALA A 137 26.71 20.90 -32.64
CA ALA A 137 26.65 21.34 -34.04
C ALA A 137 28.05 21.41 -34.70
N GLY A 138 29.09 21.73 -33.90
CA GLY A 138 30.48 21.75 -34.37
C GLY A 138 31.16 20.37 -34.43
N GLN A 139 30.60 19.35 -33.79
CA GLN A 139 31.07 17.96 -33.87
C GLN A 139 30.48 17.27 -35.09
N GLU A 140 29.18 17.46 -35.34
CA GLU A 140 28.50 16.92 -36.53
C GLU A 140 29.13 17.45 -37.83
N GLN A 141 29.46 18.75 -37.88
CA GLN A 141 30.18 19.34 -39.02
C GLN A 141 31.59 18.78 -39.20
N ARG A 142 32.32 18.46 -38.12
CA ARG A 142 33.66 17.85 -38.22
C ARG A 142 33.58 16.40 -38.68
N GLU A 143 32.57 15.66 -38.24
CA GLU A 143 32.35 14.27 -38.67
C GLU A 143 31.95 14.20 -40.15
N GLU A 144 31.10 15.11 -40.63
CA GLU A 144 30.75 15.21 -42.05
C GLU A 144 31.94 15.62 -42.93
N GLU A 145 32.77 16.57 -42.46
CA GLU A 145 33.98 16.99 -43.18
C GLU A 145 35.01 15.86 -43.24
N GLN A 146 35.15 15.07 -42.16
CA GLN A 146 36.07 13.93 -42.11
C GLN A 146 35.60 12.77 -43.01
N ASP A 147 34.30 12.47 -43.05
CA ASP A 147 33.71 11.45 -43.93
C ASP A 147 33.77 11.87 -45.41
N SER A 148 33.70 13.17 -45.70
CA SER A 148 33.90 13.69 -47.06
C SER A 148 35.36 13.54 -47.54
N LEU A 149 36.33 13.80 -46.66
CA LEU A 149 37.75 13.67 -46.96
C LEU A 149 38.19 12.21 -47.10
N GLU A 150 37.59 11.29 -46.33
CA GLU A 150 37.83 9.85 -46.44
C GLU A 150 37.32 9.27 -47.77
N LYS A 151 36.15 9.76 -48.23
CA LYS A 151 35.60 9.38 -49.55
C LYS A 151 36.43 9.90 -50.73
N ASP A 152 37.01 11.09 -50.60
CA ASP A 152 37.92 11.66 -51.61
C ASP A 152 39.29 10.96 -51.66
N GLU A 153 39.80 10.48 -50.53
CA GLU A 153 41.01 9.64 -50.46
C GLU A 153 40.78 8.27 -51.11
N LEU A 154 39.61 7.66 -50.90
CA LEU A 154 39.26 6.33 -51.44
C LEU A 154 38.94 6.35 -52.95
N SER A 155 38.63 7.52 -53.52
CA SER A 155 38.35 7.69 -54.95
C SER A 155 39.59 7.87 -55.83
N LYS A 156 40.79 8.06 -55.25
CA LYS A 156 42.04 8.16 -56.03
C LYS A 156 42.41 6.80 -56.63
N PRO A 157 42.68 6.69 -57.96
CA PRO A 157 43.05 5.42 -58.57
C PRO A 157 44.40 4.94 -58.06
N GLN A 158 44.45 3.72 -57.51
CA GLN A 158 45.70 3.05 -57.18
C GLN A 158 46.53 2.86 -58.46
N LYS A 159 47.64 3.62 -58.58
CA LYS A 159 48.64 3.41 -59.62
C LYS A 159 49.35 2.08 -59.35
N LYS A 160 49.36 1.22 -60.38
CA LYS A 160 50.29 0.09 -60.51
C LYS A 160 51.73 0.56 -60.53
#